data_AF-A0A9Q1QJZ2-F1
#
_entry.id   AF-A0A9Q1QJZ2-F1
#
_cell.length_a   1.000
_cell.length_b   1.000
_cell.length_c   1.000
_cell.angle_alpha   90.00
_cell.angle_beta   90.00
_cell.angle_gamma   90.00
#
_symmetry.space_group_name_H-M   'P 1'
#
loop_
_entity.id
_entity.type
_entity.pdbx_description
1 polymer ?
#
loop_
_entity_poly.entity_id
_entity_poly.type
_entity_poly.pdbx_seq_one_letter_code
_entity_poly.pdbx_strand_id
1 'polypeptide(L)'
;MVQACIDYCFFYIVNHGLDKECLSRLFDESKRFFSLPLEERMKLSKKEVRGYAPLYSDKLDHSSSQTKADSRESFCIGRLDGEACNLNHWPSEGDFADCNEEILGASAHSDYGIITLLATDGDRGLQACLQFSESFNLLFFKNDIAQLNSLG
;
A
#
# COMPACT_ATOMS: atom_id res chain seq x y z
N MET A 1 5.31 -13.69 -18.02
CA MET A 1 5.42 -12.31 -17.47
C MET A 1 5.03 -11.27 -18.50
N VAL A 2 5.76 -11.10 -19.62
CA VAL A 2 5.47 -10.08 -20.65
C VAL A 2 4.00 -10.08 -21.12
N GLN A 3 3.45 -11.24 -21.45
CA GLN A 3 2.05 -11.35 -21.90
C GLN A 3 1.06 -10.85 -20.83
N ALA A 4 1.30 -11.15 -19.56
CA ALA A 4 0.43 -10.66 -18.47
C ALA A 4 0.53 -9.14 -18.30
N CYS A 5 1.71 -8.55 -18.52
CA CYS A 5 1.88 -7.10 -18.53
C CYS A 5 1.11 -6.46 -19.68
N ILE A 6 1.07 -7.09 -20.86
CA ILE A 6 0.35 -6.58 -22.03
C ILE A 6 -1.16 -6.71 -21.85
N ASP A 7 -1.62 -7.85 -21.34
CA ASP A 7 -3.04 -8.19 -21.31
C ASP A 7 -3.77 -7.64 -20.08
N TYR A 8 -3.09 -7.59 -18.93
CA TYR A 8 -3.73 -7.31 -17.64
C TYR A 8 -3.06 -6.17 -16.86
N CYS A 9 -1.83 -5.79 -17.17
CA CYS A 9 -1.04 -4.84 -16.37
C CYS A 9 -0.92 -5.18 -14.86
N PHE A 10 -1.35 -6.39 -14.46
CA PHE A 10 -1.43 -6.84 -13.07
C PHE A 10 -1.27 -8.36 -13.03
N PHE A 11 -0.44 -8.87 -12.12
CA PHE A 11 -0.18 -10.30 -11.99
C PHE A 11 0.36 -10.64 -10.58
N TYR A 12 0.17 -11.89 -10.17
CA TYR A 12 0.77 -12.42 -8.96
C TYR A 12 2.18 -12.96 -9.23
N ILE A 13 3.08 -12.76 -8.26
CA ILE A 13 4.38 -13.42 -8.23
C ILE A 13 4.37 -14.40 -7.06
N VAL A 14 4.58 -15.68 -7.36
CA VAL A 14 4.79 -16.75 -6.37
C VAL A 14 6.23 -17.20 -6.42
N ASN A 15 6.72 -17.87 -5.37
CA ASN A 15 8.10 -18.36 -5.29
C ASN A 15 9.16 -17.24 -5.51
N HIS A 16 8.86 -16.02 -5.05
CA HIS A 16 9.74 -14.85 -5.17
C HIS A 16 11.01 -14.92 -4.30
N GLY A 17 11.16 -15.96 -3.47
CA GLY A 17 12.35 -16.19 -2.64
C GLY A 17 12.44 -15.30 -1.39
N LEU A 18 11.43 -14.46 -1.12
CA LEU A 18 11.35 -13.78 0.17
C LEU A 18 10.88 -14.77 1.20
N ASP A 19 11.61 -14.82 2.29
CA ASP A 19 11.26 -15.64 3.44
C ASP A 19 9.95 -15.16 4.09
N LYS A 20 9.13 -16.11 4.52
CA LYS A 20 7.82 -15.83 5.11
C LYS A 20 7.95 -15.17 6.49
N GLU A 21 8.98 -15.53 7.25
CA GLU A 21 9.25 -14.90 8.56
C GLU A 21 9.64 -13.43 8.36
N CYS A 22 10.45 -13.12 7.34
CA CYS A 22 10.76 -11.75 6.96
C CYS A 22 9.51 -10.92 6.64
N LEU A 23 8.60 -11.44 5.81
CA LEU A 23 7.33 -10.76 5.50
C LEU A 23 6.44 -10.59 6.74
N SER A 24 6.34 -11.62 7.59
CA SER A 24 5.58 -11.54 8.85
C SER A 24 6.10 -10.41 9.73
N ARG A 25 7.42 -10.37 9.95
CA ARG A 25 8.07 -9.33 10.76
C ARG A 25 7.86 -7.93 10.19
N LEU A 26 7.87 -7.78 8.86
CA LEU A 26 7.57 -6.49 8.23
C LEU A 26 6.14 -6.02 8.54
N PHE A 27 5.15 -6.91 8.43
CA PHE A 27 3.77 -6.57 8.78
C PHE A 27 3.60 -6.30 10.28
N ASP A 28 4.29 -7.04 11.14
CA ASP A 28 4.25 -6.83 12.59
C ASP A 28 4.85 -5.47 12.98
N GLU A 29 5.99 -5.09 12.41
CA GLU A 29 6.58 -3.76 12.63
C GLU A 29 5.71 -2.63 12.07
N SER A 30 5.08 -2.85 10.91
CA SER A 30 4.10 -1.91 10.35
C SER A 30 2.91 -1.71 11.30
N LYS A 31 2.30 -2.80 11.77
CA LYS A 31 1.20 -2.74 12.75
C LYS A 31 1.64 -2.03 14.01
N ARG A 32 2.83 -2.33 14.53
CA ARG A 32 3.38 -1.67 15.72
C ARG A 32 3.56 -0.18 15.52
N PHE A 33 4.07 0.27 14.37
CA PHE A 33 4.18 1.68 14.01
C PHE A 33 2.82 2.37 14.00
N PHE A 34 1.84 1.81 13.28
CA PHE A 34 0.54 2.46 13.11
C PHE A 34 -0.33 2.41 14.37
N SER A 35 0.02 1.54 15.31
CA SER A 35 -0.59 1.47 16.63
C SER A 35 -0.10 2.55 17.60
N LEU A 36 0.97 3.28 17.28
CA LEU A 36 1.47 4.36 18.14
C LEU A 36 0.45 5.50 18.26
N PRO A 37 0.47 6.26 19.38
CA PRO A 37 -0.32 7.49 19.49
C PRO A 37 -0.06 8.43 18.30
N LEU A 38 -1.11 9.13 17.84
CA LEU A 38 -0.99 10.05 16.69
C LEU A 38 0.15 11.05 16.88
N GLU A 39 0.35 11.56 18.09
CA GLU A 39 1.44 12.49 18.42
C GLU A 39 2.82 11.90 18.09
N GLU A 40 3.07 10.63 18.43
CA GLU A 40 4.33 9.95 18.13
C GLU A 40 4.53 9.75 16.63
N ARG A 41 3.46 9.38 15.90
CA ARG A 41 3.52 9.21 14.43
C ARG A 41 3.75 10.55 13.72
N MET A 42 3.15 11.63 14.22
CA MET A 42 3.30 12.98 13.67
C MET A 42 4.70 13.57 13.86
N LYS A 43 5.50 13.10 14.84
CA LYS A 43 6.94 13.45 14.94
C LYS A 43 7.70 13.08 13.67
N LEU A 44 7.23 12.07 12.94
CA LEU A 44 7.83 11.56 11.72
C LEU A 44 7.05 12.03 10.48
N SER A 45 6.27 13.11 10.60
CA SER A 45 5.45 13.69 9.53
C SER A 45 6.21 13.84 8.21
N LYS A 46 5.46 13.62 7.13
CA LYS A 46 5.98 13.59 5.77
C LYS A 46 6.66 14.91 5.42
N LYS A 47 7.93 14.83 5.06
CA LYS A 47 8.69 15.92 4.42
C LYS A 47 8.89 15.53 2.96
N GLU A 48 8.35 16.34 2.06
CA GLU A 48 8.31 16.05 0.62
C GLU A 48 7.65 14.69 0.32
N VAL A 49 8.45 13.66 0.09
CA VAL A 49 7.99 12.31 -0.31
C VAL A 49 8.21 11.24 0.75
N ARG A 50 8.83 11.55 1.90
CA ARG A 50 9.19 10.57 2.95
C ARG A 50 8.59 10.91 4.30
N GLY A 51 8.20 9.90 5.07
CA GLY A 51 7.63 10.04 6.42
C GLY A 51 6.14 9.73 6.48
N TYR A 52 5.53 10.05 7.63
CA TYR A 52 4.16 9.75 8.00
C TYR A 52 3.15 10.73 7.42
N ALA A 53 2.08 10.21 6.81
CA ALA A 53 0.92 10.94 6.36
C ALA A 53 -0.32 10.43 7.14
N PRO A 54 -1.00 11.30 7.92
CA PRO A 54 -2.14 10.88 8.73
C PRO A 54 -3.39 10.61 7.89
N LEU A 55 -4.41 10.00 8.52
CA LEU A 55 -5.73 9.82 7.92
C LEU A 55 -6.23 11.12 7.27
N TYR A 56 -6.79 10.98 6.06
CA TYR A 56 -7.37 12.08 5.28
C TYR A 56 -6.40 13.16 4.83
N SER A 57 -5.08 12.95 4.90
CA SER A 57 -4.10 13.91 4.39
C SER A 57 -3.82 13.75 2.89
N ASP A 58 -3.98 12.54 2.36
CA ASP A 58 -3.70 12.22 0.97
C ASP A 58 -4.98 12.17 0.14
N LYS A 59 -4.85 12.53 -1.14
CA LYS A 59 -5.90 12.39 -2.14
C LYS A 59 -5.25 11.97 -3.45
N LEU A 60 -5.41 10.70 -3.81
CA LEU A 60 -4.80 10.13 -5.01
C LEU A 60 -5.62 10.37 -6.28
N ASP A 61 -6.94 10.54 -6.15
CA ASP A 61 -7.78 11.00 -7.25
C ASP A 61 -7.74 12.53 -7.38
N HIS A 62 -6.97 13.03 -8.36
CA HIS A 62 -6.93 14.45 -8.72
C HIS A 62 -8.00 14.88 -9.73
N SER A 63 -8.81 13.95 -10.24
CA SER A 63 -9.75 14.21 -11.34
C SER A 63 -10.97 15.04 -10.93
N SER A 64 -11.33 15.04 -9.63
CA SER A 64 -12.47 15.79 -9.13
C SER A 64 -12.16 16.53 -7.83
N SER A 65 -12.51 17.81 -7.75
CA SER A 65 -12.34 18.62 -6.54
C SER A 65 -13.28 18.19 -5.39
N GLN A 66 -14.26 17.32 -5.66
CA GLN A 66 -15.32 16.91 -4.73
C GLN A 66 -15.08 15.56 -4.03
N THR A 67 -14.07 14.77 -4.41
CA THR A 67 -13.78 13.51 -3.71
C THR A 67 -13.19 13.75 -2.31
N LYS A 68 -13.76 13.04 -1.32
CA LYS A 68 -13.30 12.97 0.07
C LYS A 68 -11.85 12.44 0.09
N ALA A 69 -11.00 12.99 0.96
CA ALA A 69 -9.63 12.52 1.12
C ALA A 69 -9.59 11.03 1.50
N ASP A 70 -8.50 10.36 1.14
CA ASP A 70 -8.35 8.93 1.36
C ASP A 70 -8.31 8.62 2.86
N SER A 71 -9.13 7.66 3.29
CA SER A 71 -9.20 7.21 4.68
C SER A 71 -8.13 6.18 4.97
N ARG A 72 -6.88 6.62 4.76
CA ARG A 72 -5.67 5.85 5.01
C ARG A 72 -4.63 6.73 5.66
N GLU A 73 -3.79 6.07 6.43
CA GLU A 73 -2.51 6.61 6.86
C GLU A 73 -1.40 5.87 6.11
N SER A 74 -0.25 6.53 5.95
CA SER A 74 0.87 5.92 5.24
C SER A 74 2.21 6.36 5.82
N PHE A 75 3.23 5.53 5.62
CA PHE A 75 4.60 5.85 5.97
C PHE A 75 5.52 5.54 4.79
N CYS A 76 6.08 6.58 4.17
CA CYS A 76 6.90 6.43 2.96
C CYS A 76 8.39 6.34 3.32
N ILE A 77 9.03 5.23 2.95
CA ILE A 77 10.45 4.93 3.16
C ILE A 77 11.18 5.08 1.82
N GLY A 78 12.31 5.81 1.80
CA GLY A 78 13.13 6.00 0.61
C GLY A 78 14.51 5.34 0.70
N ARG A 79 15.25 5.37 -0.42
CA ARG A 79 16.64 4.90 -0.51
C ARG A 79 17.55 5.63 0.49
N LEU A 80 18.49 4.88 1.05
CA LEU A 80 19.45 5.34 2.06
C LEU A 80 20.67 6.09 1.48
N ASP A 81 20.92 6.00 0.17
CA ASP A 81 22.17 6.40 -0.48
C ASP A 81 22.08 7.66 -1.39
N GLY A 82 21.14 8.57 -1.13
CA GLY A 82 21.04 9.84 -1.85
C GLY A 82 21.76 11.01 -1.15
N GLU A 83 22.47 11.86 -1.91
CA GLU A 83 23.09 13.09 -1.39
C GLU A 83 22.03 14.08 -0.85
N ALA A 84 22.31 14.61 0.34
CA ALA A 84 21.61 15.65 1.12
C ALA A 84 20.20 15.32 1.70
N CYS A 85 20.18 15.12 3.03
CA CYS A 85 19.11 15.55 3.96
C CYS A 85 17.82 14.71 4.15
N ASN A 86 17.77 13.41 3.80
CA ASN A 86 16.52 12.63 3.90
C ASN A 86 16.67 11.25 4.59
N LEU A 87 17.10 11.23 5.86
CA LEU A 87 17.13 10.00 6.66
C LEU A 87 15.71 9.49 6.93
N ASN A 88 15.50 8.17 6.82
CA ASN A 88 14.23 7.56 7.23
C ASN A 88 14.05 7.76 8.74
N HIS A 89 12.87 8.24 9.12
CA HIS A 89 12.51 8.56 10.49
C HIS A 89 11.81 7.35 11.11
N TRP A 90 12.44 6.67 12.08
CA TRP A 90 11.88 5.48 12.71
C TRP A 90 11.25 5.83 14.06
N PRO A 91 10.15 5.17 14.46
CA PRO A 91 9.49 5.47 15.73
C PRO A 91 10.18 4.80 16.94
N SER A 92 9.80 5.26 18.12
CA SER A 92 9.93 4.57 19.42
C SER A 92 8.57 4.03 19.88
N GLU A 93 8.53 2.90 20.61
CA GLU A 93 7.33 2.08 20.94
C GLU A 93 6.23 2.75 21.80
N GLY A 94 4.94 2.39 21.60
CA GLY A 94 3.76 2.86 22.38
C GLY A 94 2.35 2.57 21.78
N ASP A 95 1.26 2.67 22.58
CA ASP A 95 -0.07 1.99 22.44
C ASP A 95 -1.23 2.67 21.62
N PHE A 96 -2.24 1.82 21.31
CA PHE A 96 -3.32 1.81 20.29
C PHE A 96 -4.56 2.76 20.42
N ALA A 97 -5.25 3.03 19.29
CA ALA A 97 -6.62 3.59 19.21
C ALA A 97 -7.40 3.15 17.93
N ASP A 98 -8.75 3.19 17.99
CA ASP A 98 -9.72 2.51 17.10
C ASP A 98 -10.56 3.49 16.22
N CYS A 99 -11.06 3.07 15.03
CA CYS A 99 -11.75 3.94 14.04
C CYS A 99 -12.91 3.23 13.29
N ASN A 100 -14.03 3.93 13.02
CA ASN A 100 -15.16 3.46 12.17
C ASN A 100 -15.76 4.57 11.29
N GLU A 101 -16.00 4.30 10.00
CA GLU A 101 -17.23 4.55 9.18
C GLU A 101 -16.95 4.23 7.70
N GLU A 102 -17.95 4.26 6.80
CA GLU A 102 -17.81 3.87 5.37
C GLU A 102 -16.72 4.69 4.65
N ILE A 103 -15.63 4.00 4.31
CA ILE A 103 -14.32 4.57 4.05
C ILE A 103 -13.77 3.96 2.76
N LEU A 104 -13.48 4.81 1.76
CA LEU A 104 -12.59 4.42 0.68
C LEU A 104 -11.17 4.41 1.26
N GLY A 105 -10.52 3.24 1.32
CA GLY A 105 -9.17 3.12 1.85
C GLY A 105 -8.17 3.92 1.01
N ALA A 106 -8.08 3.61 -0.28
CA ALA A 106 -7.36 4.41 -1.27
C ALA A 106 -8.23 4.58 -2.52
N SER A 107 -8.35 5.81 -3.02
CA SER A 107 -9.07 6.13 -4.25
C SER A 107 -8.39 5.54 -5.50
N ALA A 108 -9.13 5.43 -6.60
CA ALA A 108 -8.61 4.91 -7.86
C ALA A 108 -7.49 5.80 -8.43
N HIS A 109 -6.35 5.19 -8.77
CA HIS A 109 -5.19 5.89 -9.34
C HIS A 109 -4.34 4.91 -10.15
N SER A 110 -3.31 5.43 -10.82
CA SER A 110 -2.23 4.66 -11.42
C SER A 110 -0.91 5.03 -10.76
N ASP A 111 -0.06 4.05 -10.53
CA ASP A 111 1.25 4.28 -9.94
C ASP A 111 2.20 4.97 -10.93
N TYR A 112 3.09 5.80 -10.40
CA TYR A 112 4.25 6.27 -11.13
C TYR A 112 5.37 5.23 -11.09
N GLY A 113 6.10 5.07 -12.20
CA GLY A 113 7.27 4.17 -12.27
C GLY A 113 7.11 3.08 -13.33
N ILE A 114 7.88 1.99 -13.18
CA ILE A 114 7.91 0.87 -14.15
C ILE A 114 7.03 -0.29 -13.67
N ILE A 115 7.24 -0.76 -12.44
CA ILE A 115 6.51 -1.87 -11.80
C ILE A 115 6.34 -1.55 -10.31
N THR A 116 5.14 -1.78 -9.78
CA THR A 116 4.86 -1.79 -8.34
C THR A 116 4.79 -3.23 -7.84
N LEU A 117 5.52 -3.54 -6.77
CA LEU A 117 5.37 -4.79 -6.03
C LEU A 117 4.54 -4.52 -4.78
N LEU A 118 3.40 -5.20 -4.65
CA LEU A 118 2.47 -5.03 -3.55
C LEU A 118 2.37 -6.33 -2.75
N ALA A 119 2.57 -6.25 -1.43
CA ALA A 119 2.27 -7.31 -0.49
C ALA A 119 1.05 -6.92 0.35
N THR A 120 0.11 -7.85 0.51
CA THR A 120 -1.11 -7.68 1.34
C THR A 120 -1.08 -8.68 2.50
N ASP A 121 -1.75 -8.34 3.61
CA ASP A 121 -1.87 -9.17 4.81
C ASP A 121 -2.96 -10.25 4.72
N GLY A 122 -3.66 -10.32 3.58
CA GLY A 122 -4.77 -11.25 3.36
C GLY A 122 -6.14 -10.60 3.50
N ASP A 123 -6.25 -9.36 3.99
CA ASP A 123 -7.51 -8.65 4.08
C ASP A 123 -8.00 -8.17 2.70
N ARG A 124 -9.32 -8.13 2.54
CA ARG A 124 -9.97 -7.74 1.27
C ARG A 124 -9.88 -6.23 1.09
N GLY A 125 -9.82 -5.76 -0.15
CA GLY A 125 -9.95 -4.33 -0.46
C GLY A 125 -9.35 -3.91 -1.79
N LEU A 126 -8.32 -4.62 -2.26
CA LEU A 126 -7.69 -4.33 -3.54
C LEU A 126 -8.60 -4.66 -4.73
N GLN A 127 -8.79 -3.68 -5.60
CA GLN A 127 -9.52 -3.79 -6.85
C GLN A 127 -8.66 -3.20 -7.97
N ALA A 128 -8.60 -3.88 -9.11
CA ALA A 128 -8.00 -3.30 -10.32
C ALA A 128 -9.06 -3.13 -11.41
N CYS A 129 -9.02 -1.97 -12.05
CA CYS A 129 -9.75 -1.72 -13.29
C CYS A 129 -8.89 -2.26 -14.45
N LEU A 130 -9.35 -3.33 -15.09
CA LEU A 130 -8.68 -3.88 -16.26
C LEU A 130 -9.44 -3.45 -17.51
N GLN A 131 -8.75 -2.73 -18.40
CA GLN A 131 -9.33 -2.30 -19.66
C GLN A 131 -9.14 -3.38 -20.72
N PHE A 132 -10.19 -4.16 -20.97
CA PHE A 132 -10.30 -4.95 -22.19
C PHE A 132 -10.97 -4.08 -23.25
N SER A 133 -10.61 -4.23 -24.53
CA SER A 133 -11.18 -3.43 -25.62
C SER A 133 -12.70 -3.30 -25.49
N GLU A 134 -13.19 -2.05 -25.51
CA GLU A 134 -14.60 -1.63 -25.41
C GLU A 134 -15.39 -2.04 -24.14
N SER A 135 -14.77 -2.64 -23.11
CA SER A 135 -15.48 -3.01 -21.87
C SER A 135 -14.59 -2.93 -20.62
N PHE A 136 -15.06 -2.20 -19.60
CA PHE A 136 -14.40 -2.14 -18.29
C PHE A 136 -14.82 -3.35 -17.45
N ASN A 137 -13.85 -4.14 -17.01
CA ASN A 137 -14.08 -5.19 -16.01
C ASN A 137 -13.36 -4.82 -14.72
N LEU A 138 -14.12 -4.79 -13.62
CA LEU A 138 -13.56 -4.64 -12.29
C LEU A 138 -13.20 -6.03 -11.76
N LEU A 139 -11.91 -6.30 -11.53
CA LEU A 139 -11.48 -7.54 -10.89
C LEU A 139 -11.28 -7.33 -9.40
N PHE A 140 -11.96 -8.17 -8.62
CA PHE A 140 -11.73 -8.31 -7.19
C PHE A 140 -10.68 -9.39 -6.96
N PHE A 141 -9.56 -9.02 -6.36
CA PHE A 141 -8.54 -9.98 -5.98
C PHE A 141 -8.97 -10.66 -4.67
N LYS A 142 -9.25 -11.96 -4.74
CA LYS A 142 -9.41 -12.81 -3.56
C LYS A 142 -8.03 -13.27 -3.11
N ASN A 143 -7.66 -13.02 -1.87
CA ASN A 143 -6.37 -13.44 -1.27
C ASN A 143 -6.30 -14.96 -0.99
N ASP A 144 -7.00 -15.80 -1.76
CA ASP A 144 -6.98 -17.26 -1.58
C ASP A 144 -5.72 -17.87 -2.20
N ILE A 145 -4.56 -17.52 -1.62
CA ILE A 145 -3.23 -18.02 -2.00
C ILE A 145 -3.15 -19.55 -1.87
N ALA A 146 -4.01 -20.16 -1.05
CA ALA A 146 -4.13 -21.61 -0.91
C ALA A 146 -4.47 -22.33 -2.23
N GLN A 147 -5.18 -21.68 -3.17
CA GLN A 147 -5.49 -22.28 -4.48
C GLN A 147 -4.36 -22.10 -5.51
N LEU A 148 -3.45 -21.15 -5.30
CA LEU A 148 -2.34 -20.89 -6.24
C LEU A 148 -1.17 -21.87 -6.03
N ASN A 149 -0.99 -22.37 -4.81
CA ASN A 149 0.04 -23.36 -4.49
C ASN A 149 -0.32 -24.80 -4.91
N SER A 150 -1.56 -25.07 -5.34
CA SER A 150 -1.98 -26.38 -5.84
C SER A 150 -1.83 -26.54 -7.36
N LEU A 151 -1.26 -25.55 -8.05
CA LEU A 151 -1.01 -25.53 -9.49
C LEU A 151 0.49 -25.65 -9.84
N GLY A 152 1.33 -25.96 -8.85
CA GLY A 152 2.78 -26.16 -9.01
C GLY A 152 3.20 -27.62 -8.95
#